data_AF-A0A974WVU5-F1
#
_entry.id   AF-A0A974WVU5-F1
#
_cell.length_a   1.000
_cell.length_b   1.000
_cell.length_c   1.000
_cell.angle_alpha   90.00
_cell.angle_beta   90.00
_cell.angle_gamma   90.00
#
_symmetry.space_group_name_H-M   'P 1'
#
loop_
_entity.id
_entity.type
_entity.pdbx_description
1 polymer ?
#
loop_
_entity_poly.entity_id
_entity_poly.type
_entity_poly.pdbx_seq_one_letter_code
_entity_poly.pdbx_strand_id
1 'polypeptide(L)'
;MDKLKASEHFRKGEKLNCAQAVARFAEQFCKRSTDFVARHSDHGGGKAPEGYCGALYAALEYLNSDNKTFAKQQFKKLAGSTRCREIRKSKRLTCPECVDLAGDCIRKTFLEEQADD
;
A
#
# COMPACT_ATOMS: atom_id res chain seq x y z
N MET A 1 9.77 -4.17 -19.97
CA MET A 1 8.42 -3.80 -19.50
C MET A 1 8.59 -3.04 -18.20
N ASP A 2 8.38 -1.72 -18.22
CA ASP A 2 8.41 -0.89 -17.02
C ASP A 2 7.36 -1.40 -16.03
N LYS A 3 7.82 -1.90 -14.88
CA LYS A 3 6.94 -2.30 -13.79
C LYS A 3 6.30 -1.02 -13.25
N LEU A 4 4.98 -0.89 -13.40
CA LEU A 4 4.21 0.17 -12.73
C LEU A 4 4.51 0.14 -11.22
N LYS A 5 4.88 1.29 -10.67
CA LYS A 5 5.26 1.49 -9.27
C LYS A 5 4.25 2.39 -8.59
N ALA A 6 3.76 1.97 -7.42
CA ALA A 6 2.85 2.79 -6.63
C ALA A 6 3.52 4.09 -6.14
N SER A 7 4.84 4.09 -5.98
CA SER A 7 5.62 5.26 -5.57
C SER A 7 5.62 6.39 -6.60
N GLU A 8 5.20 6.15 -7.84
CA GLU A 8 4.99 7.20 -8.84
C GLU A 8 3.86 8.16 -8.47
N HIS A 9 2.94 7.74 -7.61
CA HIS A 9 1.89 8.62 -7.07
C HIS A 9 2.30 9.27 -5.74
N PHE A 10 3.39 8.83 -5.11
CA PHE A 10 3.78 9.30 -3.77
C PHE A 10 4.55 10.62 -3.84
N ARG A 11 4.00 11.68 -3.24
CA ARG A 11 4.58 13.04 -3.18
C ARG A 11 4.90 13.69 -4.54
N LYS A 12 4.55 13.04 -5.65
CA LYS A 12 4.60 13.57 -7.01
C LYS A 12 3.20 14.09 -7.40
N GLY A 13 3.13 14.99 -8.39
CA GLY A 13 1.85 15.54 -8.88
C GLY A 13 0.98 16.12 -7.76
N GLU A 14 -0.15 15.46 -7.47
CA GLU A 14 -1.13 15.77 -6.42
C GLU A 14 -0.58 15.72 -4.97
N LYS A 15 0.72 15.44 -4.79
CA LYS A 15 1.42 15.40 -3.50
C LYS A 15 0.83 14.41 -2.48
N LEU A 16 0.25 13.33 -3.00
CA LEU A 16 -0.41 12.28 -2.22
C LEU A 16 0.51 11.71 -1.13
N ASN A 17 -0.10 11.36 0.01
CA ASN A 17 0.58 10.66 1.09
C ASN A 17 0.80 9.17 0.73
N CYS A 18 1.45 8.40 1.62
CA CYS A 18 1.76 6.99 1.36
C CYS A 18 0.52 6.10 1.21
N ALA A 19 -0.55 6.36 1.96
CA ALA A 19 -1.80 5.61 1.86
C ALA A 19 -2.55 5.96 0.56
N GLN A 20 -2.65 7.24 0.25
CA GLN A 20 -3.30 7.74 -0.96
C GLN A 20 -2.59 7.28 -2.24
N ALA A 21 -1.26 7.25 -2.25
CA ALA A 21 -0.49 6.76 -3.39
C ALA A 21 -0.80 5.28 -3.71
N VAL A 22 -0.91 4.44 -2.68
CA VAL A 22 -1.31 3.03 -2.83
C VAL A 22 -2.75 2.91 -3.29
N ALA A 23 -3.68 3.70 -2.72
CA ALA A 23 -5.08 3.72 -3.15
C ALA A 23 -5.20 4.12 -4.63
N ARG A 24 -4.50 5.17 -5.07
CA ARG A 24 -4.48 5.62 -6.46
C ARG A 24 -3.89 4.56 -7.41
N PHE A 25 -2.84 3.87 -6.97
CA PHE A 25 -2.28 2.76 -7.72
C PHE A 25 -3.29 1.60 -7.87
N ALA A 26 -4.02 1.27 -6.81
CA ALA A 26 -4.98 0.17 -6.78
C ALA A 26 -6.20 0.38 -7.72
N GLU A 27 -6.56 1.64 -8.02
CA GLU A 27 -7.63 1.97 -8.98
C GLU A 27 -7.37 1.40 -10.39
N GLN A 28 -6.12 1.07 -10.72
CA GLN A 28 -5.76 0.42 -11.99
C GLN A 28 -6.20 -1.06 -12.06
N PHE A 29 -6.39 -1.71 -10.92
CA PHE A 29 -6.74 -3.13 -10.82
C PHE A 29 -8.18 -3.35 -10.39
N CYS A 30 -8.73 -2.44 -9.59
CA CYS A 30 -10.09 -2.53 -9.07
C CYS A 30 -10.75 -1.16 -9.11
N LYS A 31 -11.87 -1.03 -9.85
CA LYS A 31 -12.68 0.19 -9.85
C LYS A 31 -13.41 0.34 -8.51
N ARG A 32 -12.88 1.19 -7.63
CA ARG A 32 -13.58 1.74 -6.46
C ARG A 32 -14.05 3.16 -6.76
N SER A 33 -14.88 3.73 -5.89
CA SER A 33 -15.24 5.15 -6.00
C SER A 33 -13.98 6.02 -5.85
N THR A 34 -13.94 7.15 -6.55
CA THR A 34 -12.84 8.13 -6.46
C THR A 34 -12.65 8.70 -5.06
N ASP A 35 -13.69 8.64 -4.22
CA ASP A 35 -13.63 9.00 -2.80
C ASP A 35 -12.65 8.11 -2.01
N PHE A 36 -12.33 6.90 -2.50
CA PHE A 36 -11.43 5.99 -1.81
C PHE A 36 -10.04 6.59 -1.56
N VAL A 37 -9.48 7.30 -2.54
CA VAL A 37 -8.20 8.00 -2.38
C VAL A 37 -8.33 9.16 -1.39
N ALA A 38 -9.45 9.89 -1.43
CA ALA A 38 -9.68 11.03 -0.52
C ALA A 38 -9.79 10.57 0.95
N ARG A 39 -10.45 9.44 1.22
CA ARG A 39 -10.59 8.84 2.56
C ARG A 39 -9.26 8.46 3.23
N HIS A 40 -8.19 8.33 2.45
CA HIS A 40 -6.86 8.00 2.95
C HIS A 40 -5.97 9.23 3.21
N SER A 41 -6.48 10.45 3.04
CA SER A 41 -5.75 11.72 3.24
C SER A 41 -5.15 11.87 4.64
N ASP A 42 -5.79 11.32 5.67
CA ASP A 42 -5.32 11.39 7.06
C ASP A 42 -4.46 10.19 7.50
N HIS A 43 -4.26 9.18 6.65
CA HIS A 43 -3.52 7.96 7.01
C HIS A 43 -2.00 8.05 6.73
N GLY A 44 -1.51 9.23 6.36
CA GLY A 44 -0.09 9.51 6.15
C GLY A 44 0.72 9.65 7.45
N GLY A 45 2.04 9.39 7.39
CA GLY A 45 2.95 9.71 8.51
C GLY A 45 2.77 8.87 9.77
N GLY A 46 2.11 7.71 9.67
CA GLY A 46 1.84 6.82 10.80
C GLY A 46 0.57 7.18 11.57
N LYS A 47 -0.34 7.92 10.96
CA LYS A 47 -1.67 8.27 11.48
C LYS A 47 -2.77 7.27 11.12
N ALA A 48 -2.45 6.25 10.32
CA ALA A 48 -3.38 5.14 10.10
C ALA A 48 -3.76 4.49 11.45
N PRO A 49 -4.95 3.87 11.56
CA PRO A 49 -5.40 3.19 12.78
C PRO A 49 -4.30 2.31 13.40
N GLU A 50 -4.23 2.30 14.73
CA GLU A 50 -3.24 1.54 15.52
C GLU A 50 -1.75 1.84 15.19
N GLY A 51 -1.47 2.93 14.47
CA GLY A 51 -0.11 3.32 14.07
C GLY A 51 0.45 2.50 12.91
N TYR A 52 -0.40 1.83 12.14
CA TYR A 52 0.00 1.09 10.94
C TYR A 52 0.75 1.99 9.93
N CYS A 53 1.58 1.36 9.11
CA CYS A 53 2.08 1.99 7.89
C CYS A 53 0.90 2.33 6.97
N GLY A 54 0.75 3.60 6.59
CA GLY A 54 -0.37 4.04 5.75
C GLY A 54 -0.45 3.32 4.41
N ALA A 55 0.70 3.02 3.79
CA ALA A 55 0.76 2.24 2.55
C ALA A 55 0.17 0.83 2.71
N LEU A 56 0.61 0.10 3.75
CA LEU A 56 0.09 -1.22 4.06
C LEU A 56 -1.39 -1.15 4.43
N TYR A 57 -1.78 -0.19 5.27
CA TYR A 57 -3.17 -0.02 5.71
C TYR A 57 -4.11 0.13 4.51
N ALA A 58 -3.78 1.03 3.57
CA ALA A 58 -4.55 1.21 2.35
C ALA A 58 -4.63 -0.07 1.52
N ALA A 59 -3.51 -0.78 1.32
CA ALA A 59 -3.51 -2.04 0.58
C ALA A 59 -4.45 -3.09 1.18
N LEU A 60 -4.47 -3.21 2.51
CA LEU A 60 -5.33 -4.18 3.20
C LEU A 60 -6.82 -3.90 3.04
N GLU A 61 -7.24 -2.69 2.66
CA GLU A 61 -8.65 -2.41 2.37
C GLU A 61 -9.09 -2.97 1.01
N TYR A 62 -8.15 -3.29 0.11
CA TYR A 62 -8.43 -3.88 -1.21
C TYR A 62 -8.40 -5.41 -1.23
N LEU A 63 -7.87 -6.04 -0.18
CA LEU A 63 -7.63 -7.48 -0.15
C LEU A 63 -8.75 -8.23 0.61
N ASN A 64 -9.00 -9.49 0.26
CA ASN A 64 -9.81 -10.40 1.07
C ASN A 64 -9.03 -10.85 2.33
N SER A 65 -9.67 -11.59 3.24
CA SER A 65 -9.08 -11.97 4.54
C SER A 65 -7.77 -12.76 4.43
N ASP A 66 -7.69 -13.68 3.47
CA ASP A 66 -6.50 -14.53 3.27
C ASP A 66 -5.34 -13.70 2.70
N ASN A 67 -5.64 -12.90 1.68
CA ASN A 67 -4.67 -12.00 1.06
C ASN A 67 -4.20 -10.90 2.03
N LYS A 68 -5.06 -10.42 2.93
CA LYS A 68 -4.66 -9.49 4.01
C LYS A 68 -3.62 -10.12 4.92
N THR A 69 -3.82 -11.38 5.30
CA THR A 69 -2.90 -12.10 6.19
C THR A 69 -1.55 -12.29 5.51
N PHE A 70 -1.56 -12.76 4.26
CA PHE A 70 -0.34 -12.91 3.46
C PHE A 70 0.38 -11.57 3.27
N ALA A 71 -0.32 -10.52 2.86
CA ALA A 71 0.25 -9.19 2.65
C ALA A 71 0.88 -8.64 3.93
N LYS A 72 0.21 -8.76 5.10
CA LYS A 72 0.79 -8.35 6.39
C LYS A 72 2.08 -9.11 6.70
N GLN A 73 2.11 -10.42 6.48
CA GLN A 73 3.29 -11.25 6.75
C GLN A 73 4.45 -10.90 5.82
N GLN A 74 4.22 -10.80 4.51
CA GLN A 74 5.25 -10.43 3.54
C GLN A 74 5.77 -9.01 3.80
N PHE A 75 4.86 -8.07 4.04
CA PHE A 75 5.22 -6.70 4.37
C PHE A 75 6.10 -6.66 5.63
N LYS A 76 5.69 -7.33 6.71
CA LYS A 76 6.48 -7.41 7.95
C LYS A 76 7.83 -8.07 7.74
N LYS A 77 7.92 -9.14 6.94
CA LYS A 77 9.17 -9.85 6.64
C LYS A 77 10.20 -8.93 5.98
N LEU A 78 9.75 -8.05 5.08
CA LEU A 78 10.63 -7.16 4.30
C LEU A 78 10.86 -5.80 4.98
N ALA A 79 9.84 -5.21 5.59
CA ALA A 79 9.92 -3.92 6.28
C ALA A 79 10.42 -4.01 7.73
N GLY A 80 10.38 -5.21 8.32
CA GLY A 80 10.70 -5.48 9.73
C GLY A 80 9.56 -5.20 10.71
N SER A 81 8.53 -4.44 10.30
CA SER A 81 7.33 -4.18 11.08
C SER A 81 6.17 -3.78 10.16
N THR A 82 4.95 -3.81 10.69
CA THR A 82 3.76 -3.21 10.05
C THR A 82 3.46 -1.81 10.54
N ARG A 83 4.17 -1.32 11.57
CA ARG A 83 3.93 -0.02 12.22
C ARG A 83 4.89 1.04 11.69
N CYS A 84 4.35 2.20 11.31
CA CYS A 84 5.13 3.24 10.61
C CYS A 84 6.35 3.72 11.40
N ARG A 85 6.17 3.96 12.71
CA ARG A 85 7.26 4.45 13.58
C ARG A 85 8.39 3.43 13.72
N GLU A 86 8.06 2.14 13.80
CA GLU A 86 9.05 1.08 13.92
C GLU A 86 9.86 0.91 12.63
N ILE A 87 9.18 0.97 11.47
CA ILE A 87 9.84 0.92 10.16
C ILE A 87 10.80 2.12 9.99
N ARG A 88 10.34 3.33 10.33
CA ARG A 88 11.19 4.54 10.27
C ARG A 88 12.39 4.45 11.21
N LYS A 89 12.22 3.86 12.40
CA LYS A 89 13.30 3.65 13.38
C LYS A 89 14.32 2.61 12.90
N SER A 90 13.86 1.52 12.28
CA SER A 90 14.74 0.46 11.78
C SER A 90 15.55 0.88 10.56
N LYS A 91 15.08 1.90 9.81
CA LYS A 91 15.68 2.37 8.54
C LYS A 91 15.83 1.27 7.48
N ARG A 92 15.04 0.19 7.62
CA ARG A 92 15.09 -0.95 6.70
C ARG A 92 14.44 -0.65 5.35
N LEU A 93 13.36 0.13 5.36
CA LEU A 93 12.69 0.63 4.16
C LEU A 93 12.31 2.11 4.34
N THR A 94 12.36 2.85 3.24
CA THR A 94 11.86 4.22 3.10
C THR A 94 10.36 4.23 2.79
N CYS A 95 9.71 5.39 2.92
CA CYS A 95 8.28 5.52 2.59
C CYS A 95 7.96 5.13 1.13
N PRO A 96 8.71 5.57 0.09
CA PRO A 96 8.50 5.11 -1.27
C PRO A 96 8.60 3.59 -1.43
N GLU A 97 9.59 2.95 -0.80
CA GLU A 97 9.74 1.50 -0.86
C GLU A 97 8.60 0.76 -0.15
N CYS A 98 8.09 1.30 0.97
CA CYS A 98 6.87 0.79 1.59
C CYS A 98 5.64 0.93 0.69
N VAL A 99 5.55 2.03 -0.07
CA VAL A 99 4.46 2.26 -1.04
C VAL A 99 4.53 1.22 -2.16
N ASP A 100 5.71 1.00 -2.74
CA ASP A 100 5.91 -0.01 -3.80
C ASP A 100 5.64 -1.41 -3.28
N LEU A 101 6.11 -1.76 -2.09
CA LEU A 101 5.87 -3.07 -1.49
C LEU A 101 4.38 -3.33 -1.25
N ALA A 102 3.64 -2.33 -0.76
CA ALA A 102 2.20 -2.46 -0.56
C ALA A 102 1.44 -2.56 -1.90
N GLY A 103 1.85 -1.77 -2.90
CA GLY A 103 1.31 -1.87 -4.26
C GLY A 103 1.58 -3.24 -4.91
N ASP A 104 2.76 -3.81 -4.69
CA ASP A 104 3.10 -5.14 -5.18
C ASP A 104 2.22 -6.24 -4.58
N CYS A 105 1.81 -6.12 -3.31
CA CYS A 105 0.85 -7.04 -2.71
C CYS A 105 -0.51 -6.99 -3.42
N ILE A 106 -1.02 -5.79 -3.69
CA ILE A 106 -2.26 -5.57 -4.44
C ILE A 106 -2.15 -6.18 -5.83
N ARG A 107 -1.11 -5.80 -6.59
CA ARG A 107 -0.91 -6.24 -7.97
C ARG A 107 -0.85 -7.77 -8.06
N LYS A 108 -0.13 -8.45 -7.16
CA LYS A 108 -0.03 -9.91 -7.19
C LYS A 108 -1.39 -10.57 -7.00
N THR A 109 -2.16 -10.13 -6.02
CA THR A 109 -3.52 -10.64 -5.79
C THR A 109 -4.41 -10.49 -7.03
N PHE A 110 -4.46 -9.31 -7.64
CA PHE A 110 -5.32 -9.06 -8.80
C PHE A 110 -4.79 -9.64 -10.14
N LEU A 111 -3.53 -10.05 -10.20
CA LEU A 111 -2.99 -10.79 -11.35
C LEU A 111 -3.21 -12.29 -11.20
N GLU A 112 -3.13 -12.83 -9.98
CA GLU A 112 -3.43 -14.24 -9.69
C GLU A 112 -4.92 -14.53 -9.92
N GLU A 113 -5.82 -13.63 -9.52
CA GLU A 113 -7.28 -13.76 -9.75
C GLU A 113 -7.69 -13.77 -11.24
N GLN A 114 -6.83 -13.31 -12.16
CA GLN A 114 -7.12 -13.32 -13.61
C GLN A 114 -6.43 -14.47 -14.36
N ALA A 115 -5.71 -15.35 -13.67
CA ALA A 115 -5.06 -16.53 -14.26
C ALA A 115 -5.88 -17.82 -14.09
N ASP A 116 -6.98 -17.77 -13.32
CA ASP A 116 -7.84 -18.91 -12.99
C ASP A 116 -9.21 -18.88 -13.72
N ASP A 117 -9.41 -17.93 -14.66
CA ASP A 117 -10.51 -17.87 -15.63
C ASP A 117 -10.02 -18.22 -17.05
#